data_AF-A0A321LEG4-F1
#
_entry.id   AF-A0A321LEG4-F1
#
_cell.length_a   1.000
_cell.length_b   1.000
_cell.length_c   1.000
_cell.angle_alpha   90.00
_cell.angle_beta   90.00
_cell.angle_gamma   90.00
#
_symmetry.space_group_name_H-M   'P 1'
#
loop_
_entity.id
_entity.type
_entity.pdbx_description
1 polymer ?
#
loop_
_entity_poly.entity_id
_entity_poly.type
_entity_poly.pdbx_seq_one_letter_code
_entity_poly.pdbx_strand_id
1 'polypeptide(L)' 'MEVSSDLEYFGITITFQDKTTLTLILEPCVAVSPVLADWTDGEEKVIKKYKPVRSKVPTT' A
#
# COMPACT_ATOMS: atom_id res chain seq x y z
N MET A 1 -13.40 1.62 14.92
CA MET A 1 -12.44 0.59 14.49
C MET A 1 -11.24 1.34 13.96
N GLU A 2 -10.18 1.42 14.75
CA GLU A 2 -8.93 2.11 14.37
C GLU A 2 -8.01 1.09 13.71
N VAL A 3 -7.46 1.43 12.55
CA VAL A 3 -6.47 0.62 11.84
C VAL A 3 -5.11 1.26 12.10
N SER A 4 -4.29 0.63 12.95
CA SER A 4 -2.88 0.98 13.11
C SER A 4 -2.02 -0.08 12.44
N SER A 5 -1.20 0.32 11.47
CA SER A 5 -0.15 -0.53 10.89
C SER A 5 1.19 -0.10 11.48
N ASP A 6 1.82 -0.97 12.27
CA ASP A 6 3.25 -0.85 12.55
C ASP A 6 4.00 -1.02 11.21
N LEU A 7 4.85 -0.05 10.86
CA LEU A 7 5.58 -0.02 9.60
C LEU A 7 6.73 -1.04 9.64
N GLU A 8 6.44 -2.30 9.34
CA GLU A 8 7.46 -3.24 8.86
C GLU A 8 7.82 -2.86 7.41
N TYR A 9 8.99 -2.25 7.23
CA TYR A 9 9.53 -1.96 5.91
C TYR A 9 10.01 -3.27 5.26
N PHE A 10 9.67 -3.48 3.99
CA PHE A 10 10.25 -4.57 3.21
C PHE A 10 11.56 -4.05 2.61
N GLY A 11 12.59 -4.90 2.56
CA GLY A 11 13.89 -4.52 2.01
C GLY A 11 14.47 -5.63 1.13
N ILE A 12 15.15 -5.23 0.05
CA ILE A 12 15.98 -6.14 -0.76
C ILE A 12 17.43 -5.73 -0.57
N THR A 13 18.24 -6.62 0.00
CA THR A 13 19.68 -6.40 0.14
C THR A 13 20.44 -7.26 -0.86
N ILE A 14 21.24 -6.62 -1.70
CA ILE A 14 22.13 -7.26 -2.66
C ILE A 14 23.56 -7.13 -2.14
N THR A 15 24.24 -8.26 -1.92
CA THR A 15 25.64 -8.30 -1.50
C THR A 15 26.53 -8.67 -2.67
N PHE A 16 27.54 -7.85 -2.95
CA PHE A 16 28.49 -8.07 -4.03
C PHE A 16 29.73 -8.83 -3.53
N GLN A 17 30.46 -9.47 -4.46
CA GLN A 17 31.66 -10.26 -4.14
C GLN A 17 32.80 -9.42 -3.56
N ASP A 18 32.84 -8.13 -3.88
CA ASP A 18 33.79 -7.15 -3.32
C ASP A 18 33.41 -6.70 -1.90
N LYS A 19 32.39 -7.34 -1.30
CA LYS A 19 31.84 -7.06 0.04
C LYS A 19 31.12 -5.72 0.15
N THR A 20 30.81 -5.06 -0.96
CA THR A 20 29.87 -3.94 -0.95
C THR A 20 28.42 -4.45 -0.88
N THR A 21 27.51 -3.59 -0.42
CA THR A 21 26.08 -3.92 -0.31
C THR A 21 25.25 -2.79 -0.93
N LEU A 22 24.16 -3.17 -1.60
CA LEU A 22 23.11 -2.26 -2.05
C LEU A 22 21.81 -2.67 -1.37
N THR A 23 21.23 -1.76 -0.59
CA THR A 23 19.95 -1.99 0.09
C THR A 23 18.87 -1.13 -0.55
N LEU A 24 17.85 -1.79 -1.09
CA LEU A 24 16.64 -1.16 -1.60
C LEU A 24 15.59 -1.21 -0.49
N ILE A 25 15.23 -0.05 0.05
CA ILE A 25 14.15 0.07 1.04
C ILE A 25 12.84 0.21 0.26
N LEU A 26 11.93 -0.75 0.45
CA LEU A 26 10.58 -0.72 -0.10
C LEU A 26 9.66 -0.16 0.98
N GLU A 27 9.35 1.12 0.85
CA GLU A 27 8.37 1.75 1.73
C GLU A 27 6.96 1.31 1.33
N PRO A 28 6.17 0.77 2.28
CA PRO A 28 4.79 0.42 1.99
C PRO A 28 3.99 1.70 1.70
N CYS A 29 3.36 1.75 0.52
CA CYS A 29 2.37 2.79 0.21
C CYS A 29 0.97 2.23 0.49
N VAL A 30 0.10 3.04 1.12
CA VAL A 30 -1.30 2.70 1.30
C VAL A 30 -2.05 3.13 0.04
N ALA A 31 -2.75 2.19 -0.59
CA ALA A 31 -3.65 2.49 -1.71
C ALA A 31 -5.10 2.28 -1.28
N VAL A 32 -5.92 3.34 -1.38
CA VAL A 32 -7.36 3.26 -1.17
C VAL A 32 -8.04 3.32 -2.53
N SER A 33 -8.96 2.39 -2.78
CA SER A 33 -9.76 2.34 -4.01
C SER A 33 -11.23 2.52 -3.66
N PRO A 34 -11.73 3.78 -3.57
CA PRO A 34 -13.09 4.02 -3.12
C PRO A 34 -14.10 3.45 -4.11
N VAL A 35 -15.18 2.89 -3.56
CA VAL A 35 -16.35 2.44 -4.32
C VAL A 35 -17.60 3.07 -3.74
N LEU A 36 -18.49 3.54 -4.61
CA LEU A 36 -19.88 3.83 -4.25
C LEU A 36 -20.66 2.56 -4.52
N ALA A 37 -21.25 2.00 -3.48
CA ALA A 37 -22.10 0.82 -3.56
C ALA A 37 -23.47 1.12 -2.96
N ASP A 38 -24.50 0.52 -3.55
CA ASP A 38 -25.82 0.40 -2.95
C ASP A 38 -25.86 -0.87 -2.11
N TRP A 39 -26.52 -0.79 -0.96
CA TRP A 39 -26.71 -1.92 -0.05
C TRP A 39 -28.20 -2.07 0.22
N THR A 40 -28.88 -2.69 -0.74
CA THR A 40 -30.29 -3.06 -0.63
C THR A 40 -30.39 -4.58 -0.49
N ASP A 41 -31.26 -5.03 0.41
CA ASP A 41 -31.58 -6.46 0.60
C ASP A 41 -30.42 -7.36 1.05
N GLY A 42 -29.39 -6.78 1.66
CA GLY A 42 -28.24 -7.53 2.18
C GLY A 42 -27.21 -7.95 1.13
N GLU A 43 -27.37 -7.50 -0.13
CA GLU A 43 -26.38 -7.66 -1.17
C GLU A 43 -25.74 -6.32 -1.53
N GLU A 44 -24.41 -6.33 -1.69
CA GLU A 44 -23.64 -5.17 -2.15
C GLU A 44 -23.72 -5.05 -3.68
N LYS A 45 -24.19 -3.91 -4.18
CA LYS A 45 -24.15 -3.58 -5.60
C LYS A 45 -23.28 -2.37 -5.84
N VAL A 46 -22.10 -2.58 -6.44
CA VAL A 46 -21.19 -1.49 -6.79
C VAL A 46 -21.79 -0.62 -7.90
N ILE A 47 -22.07 0.64 -7.60
CA ILE A 47 -22.57 1.65 -8.53
C ILE A 47 -21.40 2.29 -9.31
N LYS A 48 -20.30 2.60 -8.62
CA LYS A 48 -19.16 3.32 -9.23
C LYS A 48 -17.85 3.02 -8.52
N LYS A 49 -16.79 2.87 -9.30
CA LYS A 49 -15.40 2.80 -8.81
C LYS A 49 -14.70 4.13 -9.05
N TYR A 50 -14.03 4.65 -8.04
CA TYR A 50 -13.23 5.88 -8.17
C TYR A 50 -11.78 5.53 -8.44
N LYS A 51 -11.03 6.52 -8.97
CA LYS A 51 -9.60 6.35 -9.20
C LYS A 51 -8.91 6.09 -7.85
N PRO A 52 -8.04 5.08 -7.74
CA PRO A 52 -7.31 4.82 -6.52
C PRO A 52 -6.45 6.01 -6.12
N VAL A 53 -6.40 6.28 -4.82
CA VAL A 53 -5.51 7.29 -4.22
C VAL A 53 -4.44 6.54 -3.45
N ARG A 54 -3.18 6.94 -3.63
CA ARG A 54 -2.03 6.38 -2.93
C ARG A 54 -1.50 7.39 -1.93
N SER A 55 -1.04 6.93 -0.77
CA SER A 55 -0.31 7.77 0.17
C SER A 55 0.95 8.32 -0.49
N LYS A 56 1.34 9.55 -0.11
CA LYS A 56 2.66 10.06 -0.48
C LYS A 56 3.68 9.27 0.31
N VAL A 57 4.62 8.65 -0.41
CA VAL A 57 5.78 7.98 0.16
C VAL A 57 6.83 9.07 0.41
N PRO A 58 7.23 9.34 1.67
CA PRO A 58 8.23 10.35 1.96
C PRO A 58 9.57 9.90 1.37
N THR A 59 10.10 10.63 0.39
CA THR A 59 11.48 10.40 -0.05
C THR A 59 12.42 11.00 0.99
N THR A 60 13.09 10.16 1.78
CA THR A 60 14.26 10.52 2.60
C THR A 60 15.51 10.72 1.77
#